data_AF-A0A076HL34-F1
#
_entry.id   AF-A0A076HL34-F1
#
_cell.length_a   1.000
_cell.length_b   1.000
_cell.length_c   1.000
_cell.angle_alpha   90.00
_cell.angle_beta   90.00
_cell.angle_gamma   90.00
#
_symmetry.space_group_name_H-M   'P 1'
#
loop_
_entity.id
_entity.type
_entity.pdbx_description
1 polymer ?
#
loop_
_entity_poly.entity_id
_entity_poly.type
_entity_poly.pdbx_seq_one_letter_code
_entity_poly.pdbx_strand_id
1 'polypeptide(L)'
;MLPKYLLLPLALLAAACHSDAPAATTVAHTSPDPAAAAEYGPRVAELAAQRTALAARYRQARTAAQKAAVLQQARQLLVASLDTVIWPAWYGTPWAFYGTTQQPQQNSIACGYFVTTTLRDAGLRLNRVALAKTTSEKLIQNLTDEAHIRRYRLVPQRSFVAQMQQLGDGLYIVGLDFHVGFCG
;
A
#
# COMPACT_ATOMS: atom_id res chain seq x y z
N MET A 1 44.60 -54.46 -21.45
CA MET A 1 45.17 -53.97 -20.18
C MET A 1 44.21 -52.93 -19.62
N LEU A 2 43.49 -53.27 -18.55
CA LEU A 2 42.61 -52.38 -17.78
C LEU A 2 43.25 -52.16 -16.39
N PRO A 3 43.23 -50.95 -15.81
CA PRO A 3 43.30 -50.81 -14.37
C PRO A 3 41.91 -50.76 -13.75
N LYS A 4 41.75 -51.63 -12.75
CA LYS A 4 40.75 -51.64 -11.67
C LYS A 4 40.96 -50.43 -10.73
N TYR A 5 40.08 -50.31 -9.73
CA TYR A 5 40.07 -49.38 -8.58
C TYR A 5 39.35 -48.04 -8.89
N LEU A 6 38.39 -47.54 -8.13
CA LEU A 6 37.92 -47.86 -6.78
C LEU A 6 36.51 -47.24 -6.63
N LEU A 7 35.50 -48.07 -6.37
CA LEU A 7 34.18 -47.64 -5.94
C LEU A 7 34.28 -47.16 -4.49
N LEU A 8 33.98 -45.89 -4.24
CA LEU A 8 33.69 -45.37 -2.90
C LEU A 8 32.23 -44.91 -2.90
N PRO A 9 31.35 -45.47 -2.05
CA PRO A 9 29.96 -45.03 -1.99
C PRO A 9 29.90 -43.72 -1.20
N LEU A 10 29.62 -42.61 -1.88
CA LEU A 10 29.28 -41.36 -1.19
C LEU A 10 27.86 -41.53 -0.62
N ALA A 11 27.80 -41.66 0.70
CA ALA A 11 26.57 -41.81 1.45
C ALA A 11 25.59 -40.67 1.16
N LEU A 12 24.40 -41.02 0.64
CA LEU A 12 23.23 -40.16 0.66
C LEU A 12 22.75 -40.05 2.12
N LEU A 13 23.15 -39.00 2.83
CA LEU A 13 22.39 -38.57 4.01
C LEU A 13 21.19 -37.76 3.54
N ALA A 14 20.03 -38.41 3.55
CA ALA A 14 18.74 -37.74 3.51
C ALA A 14 18.53 -36.97 4.81
N ALA A 15 18.88 -35.69 4.83
CA ALA A 15 18.40 -34.76 5.84
C ALA A 15 17.02 -34.26 5.41
N ALA A 16 15.98 -34.88 5.97
CA ALA A 16 14.62 -34.38 5.88
C ALA A 16 14.53 -33.04 6.61
N CYS A 17 14.68 -31.94 5.89
CA CYS A 17 14.27 -30.62 6.37
C CYS A 17 12.75 -30.59 6.41
N HIS A 18 12.17 -31.02 7.54
CA HIS A 18 10.80 -30.68 7.91
C HIS A 18 10.79 -29.19 8.24
N SER A 19 10.55 -28.37 7.22
CA SER A 19 10.15 -26.99 7.43
C SER A 19 8.68 -27.01 7.81
N ASP A 20 8.38 -27.05 9.11
CA ASP A 20 7.11 -26.57 9.63
C ASP A 20 7.03 -25.06 9.35
N ALA A 21 6.71 -24.71 8.11
CA ALA A 21 6.31 -23.36 7.76
C ALA A 21 4.97 -23.11 8.46
N PRO A 22 4.86 -22.08 9.32
CA PRO A 22 3.56 -21.71 9.86
C PRO A 22 2.63 -21.40 8.68
N ALA A 23 1.44 -22.02 8.69
CA ALA A 23 0.42 -21.83 7.68
C ALA A 23 0.27 -20.33 7.40
N ALA A 24 0.60 -19.93 6.17
CA ALA A 24 0.38 -18.58 5.71
C ALA A 24 -1.12 -18.31 5.85
N THR A 25 -1.48 -17.41 6.77
CA THR A 25 -2.82 -16.83 6.83
C THR A 25 -3.16 -16.38 5.42
N THR A 26 -4.15 -17.03 4.81
CA THR A 26 -4.63 -16.69 3.49
C THR A 26 -5.18 -15.27 3.57
N VAL A 27 -4.38 -14.27 3.19
CA VAL A 27 -4.89 -12.93 2.91
C VAL A 27 -5.87 -13.14 1.76
N ALA A 28 -7.17 -12.99 2.02
CA ALA A 28 -8.21 -13.12 1.02
C ALA A 28 -7.77 -12.31 -0.22
N HIS A 29 -7.40 -13.02 -1.29
CA HIS A 29 -7.14 -12.37 -2.57
C HIS A 29 -8.50 -11.90 -3.05
N THR A 30 -8.82 -10.63 -2.78
CA THR A 30 -10.04 -9.99 -3.29
C THR A 30 -9.95 -10.07 -4.81
N SER A 31 -10.81 -10.90 -5.40
CA SER A 31 -10.86 -11.06 -6.84
C SER A 31 -11.25 -9.73 -7.48
N PRO A 32 -10.80 -9.44 -8.73
CA PRO A 32 -11.21 -8.23 -9.43
C PRO A 32 -12.73 -8.14 -9.47
N ASP A 33 -13.27 -7.00 -9.05
CA ASP A 33 -14.70 -6.68 -9.15
C ASP A 33 -14.91 -5.62 -10.25
N PRO A 34 -15.45 -5.99 -11.42
CA PRO A 34 -15.74 -5.05 -12.50
C PRO A 34 -16.75 -3.96 -12.09
N ALA A 35 -17.66 -4.24 -11.17
CA ALA A 35 -18.64 -3.26 -10.70
C ALA A 35 -17.94 -2.15 -9.90
N ALA A 36 -17.02 -2.51 -9.00
CA ALA A 36 -16.20 -1.55 -8.26
C ALA A 36 -15.40 -0.63 -9.20
N ALA A 37 -14.82 -1.17 -10.28
CA ALA A 37 -14.12 -0.35 -11.27
C ALA A 37 -15.06 0.56 -12.08
N ALA A 38 -16.24 0.06 -12.47
CA ALA A 38 -17.23 0.84 -13.22
C ALA A 38 -17.79 2.01 -12.38
N GLU A 39 -17.98 1.81 -11.08
CA GLU A 39 -18.48 2.85 -10.15
C GLU A 39 -17.39 3.81 -9.65
N TYR A 40 -16.11 3.58 -9.95
CA TYR A 40 -14.99 4.32 -9.37
C TYR A 40 -15.11 5.84 -9.51
N GLY A 41 -15.37 6.32 -10.73
CA GLY A 41 -15.50 7.76 -11.01
C GLY A 41 -16.61 8.43 -10.19
N PRO A 42 -17.86 7.96 -10.26
CA PRO A 42 -18.95 8.45 -9.42
C PRO A 42 -18.65 8.43 -7.92
N ARG A 43 -18.04 7.35 -7.41
CA ARG A 43 -17.69 7.23 -5.98
C ARG A 43 -16.61 8.23 -5.56
N VAL A 44 -15.59 8.45 -6.39
CA VAL A 44 -14.56 9.49 -6.15
C VAL A 44 -15.18 10.89 -6.13
N ALA A 45 -16.17 11.16 -7.00
CA ALA A 45 -16.91 12.42 -6.99
C ALA A 45 -17.75 12.60 -5.71
N GLU A 46 -18.39 11.54 -5.23
CA GLU A 46 -19.13 11.54 -3.96
C GLU A 46 -18.20 11.86 -2.77
N LEU A 47 -17.04 11.21 -2.70
CA LEU A 47 -16.02 11.50 -1.69
C LEU A 47 -15.57 12.97 -1.75
N ALA A 48 -15.43 13.55 -2.94
CA ALA A 48 -15.11 14.96 -3.11
C ALA A 48 -16.19 15.90 -2.58
N ALA A 49 -17.47 15.56 -2.77
CA ALA A 49 -18.59 16.30 -2.21
C ALA A 49 -18.58 16.24 -0.66
N GLN A 50 -18.36 15.06 -0.08
CA GLN A 50 -18.25 14.88 1.37
C GLN A 50 -17.10 15.70 1.98
N ARG A 51 -15.92 15.68 1.35
CA ARG A 51 -14.78 16.53 1.75
C ARG A 51 -15.11 18.02 1.67
N THR A 52 -15.84 18.45 0.64
CA THR A 52 -16.27 19.85 0.49
C THR A 52 -17.19 20.28 1.62
N ALA A 53 -18.15 19.42 2.01
CA ALA A 53 -19.03 19.66 3.14
C ALA A 53 -18.26 19.75 4.48
N LEU A 54 -17.31 18.83 4.71
CA LEU A 54 -16.44 18.88 5.88
C LEU A 54 -15.59 20.15 5.92
N ALA A 55 -15.02 20.58 4.78
CA ALA A 55 -14.26 21.82 4.71
C ALA A 55 -15.13 23.06 5.02
N ALA A 56 -16.38 23.08 4.54
CA ALA A 56 -17.32 24.15 4.88
C ALA A 56 -17.63 24.18 6.39
N ARG A 57 -17.91 23.01 6.99
CA ARG A 57 -18.13 22.86 8.44
C ARG A 57 -16.91 23.30 9.25
N TYR A 58 -15.70 22.95 8.82
CA TYR A 58 -14.46 23.38 9.47
C TYR A 58 -14.31 24.91 9.47
N ARG A 59 -14.64 25.57 8.35
CA ARG A 59 -14.62 27.04 8.25
C ARG A 59 -15.66 27.72 9.14
N GLN A 60 -16.81 27.07 9.36
CA GLN A 60 -17.89 27.57 10.21
C GLN A 60 -17.68 27.28 11.71
N ALA A 61 -16.82 26.32 12.05
CA ALA A 61 -16.51 25.95 13.42
C ALA A 61 -15.86 27.11 14.19
N ARG A 62 -16.42 27.41 15.37
CA ARG A 62 -16.01 28.57 16.19
C ARG A 62 -15.02 28.20 17.29
N THR A 63 -14.97 26.93 17.70
CA THR A 63 -14.10 26.47 18.78
C THR A 63 -13.06 25.47 18.30
N ALA A 64 -11.96 25.34 19.06
CA ALA A 64 -10.93 24.34 18.80
C ALA A 64 -11.51 22.91 18.83
N ALA A 65 -12.42 22.62 19.78
CA ALA A 65 -13.07 21.32 19.88
C ALA A 65 -13.93 20.98 18.65
N GLN A 66 -14.69 21.96 18.13
CA GLN A 66 -15.47 21.78 16.90
C GLN A 66 -14.57 21.53 15.69
N LYS A 67 -13.48 22.30 15.56
CA LYS A 67 -12.48 22.11 14.50
C LYS A 67 -11.84 20.73 14.58
N ALA A 68 -11.42 20.30 15.78
CA ALA A 68 -10.85 18.98 16.02
C ALA A 68 -11.82 17.86 15.64
N ALA A 69 -13.11 17.98 15.99
CA ALA A 69 -14.13 17.00 15.60
C ALA A 69 -14.30 16.89 14.09
N VAL A 70 -14.29 18.01 13.35
CA VAL A 70 -14.37 17.99 11.89
C VAL A 70 -13.11 17.39 11.26
N LEU A 71 -11.92 17.71 11.80
CA LEU A 71 -10.66 17.10 11.34
C LEU A 71 -10.64 15.59 11.58
N GLN A 72 -11.17 15.13 12.71
CA GLN A 72 -11.28 13.70 12.99
C GLN A 72 -12.21 13.00 11.98
N GLN A 73 -13.35 13.60 11.65
CA GLN A 73 -14.25 13.08 10.60
C GLN A 73 -13.57 13.07 9.22
N ALA A 74 -12.81 14.11 8.89
CA ALA A 74 -12.06 14.15 7.63
C ALA A 74 -10.97 13.07 7.56
N ARG A 75 -10.28 12.80 8.67
CA ARG A 75 -9.30 11.70 8.78
C ARG A 75 -9.97 10.34 8.58
N GLN A 76 -11.11 10.11 9.24
CA GLN A 76 -11.88 8.88 9.10
C GLN A 76 -12.36 8.68 7.65
N LEU A 77 -12.91 9.73 7.02
CA LEU A 77 -13.34 9.67 5.62
C LEU A 77 -12.19 9.31 4.69
N LEU A 78 -11.02 9.95 4.88
CA LEU A 78 -9.84 9.70 4.05
C LEU A 78 -9.38 8.23 4.15
N VAL A 79 -9.21 7.72 5.37
CA VAL A 79 -8.73 6.34 5.59
C VAL A 79 -9.78 5.32 5.11
N ALA A 80 -11.04 5.50 5.49
CA ALA A 80 -12.11 4.59 5.08
C ALA A 80 -12.31 4.58 3.56
N SER A 81 -12.14 5.73 2.88
CA SER A 81 -12.28 5.79 1.43
C SER A 81 -11.22 4.98 0.68
N LEU A 82 -10.00 4.89 1.23
CA LEU A 82 -8.94 4.08 0.64
C LEU A 82 -9.31 2.59 0.71
N ASP A 83 -9.76 2.14 1.86
CA ASP A 83 -10.06 0.73 2.13
C ASP A 83 -11.35 0.25 1.47
N THR A 84 -12.40 1.06 1.48
CA THR A 84 -13.76 0.63 1.08
C THR A 84 -14.15 0.99 -0.35
N VAL A 85 -13.48 1.97 -0.96
CA VAL A 85 -13.84 2.48 -2.29
C VAL A 85 -12.67 2.39 -3.25
N ILE A 86 -11.53 2.95 -2.86
CA ILE A 86 -10.43 3.17 -3.80
C ILE A 86 -9.68 1.86 -4.07
N TRP A 87 -9.01 1.27 -3.07
CA TRP A 87 -8.23 0.04 -3.29
C TRP A 87 -9.05 -1.11 -3.89
N PRO A 88 -10.30 -1.38 -3.46
CA PRO A 88 -11.12 -2.42 -4.06
C PRO A 88 -11.31 -2.28 -5.57
N ALA A 89 -11.56 -1.07 -6.06
CA ALA A 89 -11.70 -0.82 -7.49
C ALA A 89 -10.40 -1.13 -8.27
N TRP A 90 -9.24 -0.85 -7.67
CA TRP A 90 -7.94 -1.05 -8.30
C TRP A 90 -7.47 -2.51 -8.32
N TYR A 91 -8.08 -3.42 -7.56
CA TYR A 91 -7.76 -4.84 -7.65
C TYR A 91 -8.02 -5.37 -9.07
N GLY A 92 -7.08 -6.17 -9.58
CA GLY A 92 -7.09 -6.65 -10.96
C GLY A 92 -6.49 -5.70 -11.99
N THR A 93 -6.07 -4.49 -11.61
CA THR A 93 -5.34 -3.60 -12.54
C THR A 93 -3.93 -4.15 -12.82
N PRO A 94 -3.57 -4.42 -14.09
CA PRO A 94 -2.23 -4.89 -14.44
C PRO A 94 -1.13 -3.96 -13.94
N TRP A 95 -0.06 -4.54 -13.40
CA TRP A 95 1.15 -3.78 -13.09
C TRP A 95 2.06 -3.67 -14.32
N ALA A 96 2.67 -2.50 -14.52
CA ALA A 96 3.79 -2.34 -15.45
C ALA A 96 4.72 -1.22 -14.96
N PHE A 97 6.03 -1.36 -15.22
CA PHE A 97 7.04 -0.38 -14.79
C PHE A 97 6.76 1.04 -15.30
N TYR A 98 6.24 1.15 -16.53
CA TYR A 98 5.84 2.42 -17.16
C TYR A 98 4.32 2.63 -17.16
N GLY A 99 3.57 1.85 -16.39
CA GLY A 99 2.12 1.97 -16.29
C GLY A 99 1.72 3.30 -15.67
N THR A 100 0.86 4.06 -16.36
CA THR A 100 0.44 5.40 -15.93
C THR A 100 -1.08 5.60 -15.93
N THR A 101 -1.86 4.52 -16.03
CA THR A 101 -3.32 4.61 -16.04
C THR A 101 -3.84 5.37 -14.82
N GLN A 102 -4.96 6.04 -15.02
CA GLN A 102 -5.70 6.75 -13.97
C GLN A 102 -7.05 6.10 -13.71
N GLN A 103 -7.33 4.99 -14.37
CA GLN A 103 -8.59 4.28 -14.27
C GLN A 103 -8.31 2.84 -13.81
N PRO A 104 -9.02 2.36 -12.79
CA PRO A 104 -8.87 0.98 -12.33
C PRO A 104 -9.21 -0.01 -13.45
N GLN A 105 -8.53 -1.15 -13.45
CA GLN A 105 -8.74 -2.28 -14.37
C GLN A 105 -8.60 -1.93 -15.87
N GLN A 106 -8.01 -0.76 -16.18
CA GLN A 106 -7.73 -0.33 -17.54
C GLN A 106 -6.23 -0.10 -17.73
N ASN A 107 -5.66 -0.69 -18.79
CA ASN A 107 -4.22 -0.62 -19.08
C ASN A 107 -3.38 -1.08 -17.89
N SER A 108 -2.31 -0.37 -17.54
CA SER A 108 -1.41 -0.75 -16.46
C SER A 108 -1.00 0.43 -15.58
N ILE A 109 -0.60 0.12 -14.34
CA ILE A 109 -0.14 1.10 -13.35
C ILE A 109 1.19 0.68 -12.70
N ALA A 110 2.12 1.64 -12.55
CA ALA A 110 3.34 1.46 -11.76
C ALA A 110 3.10 1.77 -10.28
N CYS A 111 3.96 1.26 -9.39
CA CYS A 111 3.81 1.37 -7.94
C CYS A 111 3.68 2.83 -7.43
N GLY A 112 4.58 3.73 -7.84
CA GLY A 112 4.50 5.15 -7.49
C GLY A 112 3.25 5.84 -8.05
N TYR A 113 2.80 5.44 -9.25
CA TYR A 113 1.56 5.95 -9.82
C TYR A 113 0.34 5.43 -9.08
N PHE A 114 0.35 4.20 -8.59
CA PHE A 114 -0.73 3.65 -7.77
C PHE A 114 -0.89 4.44 -6.47
N VAL A 115 0.19 4.61 -5.70
CA VAL A 115 0.17 5.36 -4.43
C VAL A 115 -0.29 6.80 -4.65
N THR A 116 0.28 7.50 -5.63
CA THR A 116 -0.06 8.90 -5.87
C THR A 116 -1.47 9.09 -6.45
N THR A 117 -1.94 8.19 -7.32
CA THR A 117 -3.30 8.25 -7.87
C THR A 117 -4.33 8.03 -6.77
N THR A 118 -4.17 6.98 -5.97
CA THR A 118 -5.11 6.62 -4.91
C THR A 118 -5.16 7.68 -3.80
N LEU A 119 -4.03 8.23 -3.36
CA LEU A 119 -3.99 9.33 -2.39
C LEU A 119 -4.63 10.61 -2.94
N ARG A 120 -4.37 10.94 -4.21
CA ARG A 120 -5.01 12.10 -4.86
C ARG A 120 -6.53 11.94 -4.88
N ASP A 121 -7.00 10.76 -5.27
CA ASP A 121 -8.44 10.50 -5.41
C ASP A 121 -9.14 10.41 -4.03
N ALA A 122 -8.42 9.97 -2.99
CA ALA A 122 -8.82 10.08 -1.59
C ALA A 122 -8.89 11.55 -1.09
N GLY A 123 -8.26 12.49 -1.79
CA GLY A 123 -8.39 13.93 -1.57
C GLY A 123 -7.12 14.68 -1.18
N LEU A 124 -5.95 14.02 -1.17
CA LEU A 124 -4.68 14.71 -0.95
C LEU A 124 -4.30 15.52 -2.18
N ARG A 125 -3.79 16.74 -1.95
CA ARG A 125 -3.25 17.58 -3.02
C ARG A 125 -1.78 17.25 -3.23
N LEU A 126 -1.46 16.60 -4.34
CA LEU A 126 -0.10 16.20 -4.69
C LEU A 126 0.15 16.30 -6.19
N ASN A 127 1.40 16.52 -6.58
CA ASN A 127 1.81 16.42 -7.98
C ASN A 127 2.03 14.95 -8.34
N ARG A 128 0.98 14.31 -8.86
CA ARG A 128 0.97 12.87 -9.15
C ARG A 128 2.19 12.43 -9.97
N VAL A 129 2.45 13.11 -11.08
CA VAL A 129 3.49 12.71 -12.02
C VAL A 129 4.89 12.93 -11.44
N ALA A 130 5.13 14.09 -10.84
CA ALA A 130 6.44 14.38 -10.26
C ALA A 130 6.75 13.41 -9.11
N LEU A 131 5.80 13.19 -8.21
CA LEU A 131 5.99 12.37 -7.03
C LEU A 131 6.11 10.87 -7.37
N ALA A 132 5.30 10.37 -8.31
CA ALA A 132 5.33 8.96 -8.74
C ALA A 132 6.66 8.52 -9.35
N LYS A 133 7.45 9.47 -9.86
CA LYS A 133 8.75 9.23 -10.51
C LYS A 133 9.94 9.36 -9.56
N THR A 134 9.71 9.70 -8.30
CA THR A 134 10.78 9.78 -7.29
C THR A 134 11.12 8.40 -6.71
N THR A 135 12.23 8.31 -5.97
CA THR A 135 12.54 7.12 -5.18
C THR A 135 11.50 6.93 -4.08
N SER A 136 11.30 5.70 -3.63
CA SER A 136 10.35 5.37 -2.56
C SER A 136 10.56 6.22 -1.30
N GLU A 137 11.82 6.40 -0.88
CA GLU A 137 12.21 7.28 0.23
C GLU A 137 11.77 8.74 0.00
N LYS A 138 12.07 9.32 -1.17
CA LYS A 138 11.70 10.70 -1.49
C LYS A 138 10.18 10.87 -1.54
N LEU A 139 9.46 9.85 -2.04
CA LEU A 139 8.01 9.85 -2.03
C LEU A 139 7.48 9.90 -0.59
N ILE A 140 8.00 9.07 0.31
CA ILE A 140 7.59 9.02 1.72
C ILE A 140 7.90 10.35 2.42
N GLN A 141 9.08 10.91 2.21
CA GLN A 141 9.49 12.22 2.75
C GLN A 141 8.61 13.39 2.29
N ASN A 142 7.90 13.25 1.16
CA ASN A 142 6.96 14.28 0.68
C ASN A 142 5.55 14.13 1.27
N LEU A 143 5.25 13.01 1.94
CA LEU A 143 3.92 12.69 2.46
C LEU A 143 3.83 12.75 3.98
N THR A 144 4.96 12.82 4.67
CA THR A 144 5.00 12.89 6.13
C THR A 144 6.28 13.55 6.63
N ASP A 145 6.30 13.90 7.92
CA ASP A 145 7.47 14.46 8.58
C ASP A 145 8.42 13.35 9.04
N GLU A 146 9.71 13.66 9.16
CA GLU A 146 10.78 12.73 9.56
C GLU A 146 10.48 11.98 10.88
N ALA A 147 9.76 12.62 11.82
CA ALA A 147 9.33 12.01 13.08
C ALA A 147 8.40 10.79 12.91
N HIS A 148 7.78 10.65 11.73
CA HIS A 148 6.91 9.54 11.38
C HIS A 148 7.57 8.53 10.43
N ILE A 149 8.82 8.76 10.03
CA ILE A 149 9.56 7.87 9.13
C ILE A 149 10.39 6.89 9.95
N ARG A 150 10.25 5.59 9.64
CA ARG A 150 11.05 4.51 10.22
C ARG A 150 11.84 3.83 9.12
N ARG A 151 13.16 3.74 9.30
CA ARG A 151 14.07 3.08 8.35
C ARG A 151 14.58 1.78 8.98
N TYR A 152 14.39 0.69 8.26
CA TYR A 152 14.83 -0.64 8.67
C TYR A 152 15.95 -1.10 7.75
N ARG A 153 17.01 -1.67 8.31
CA ARG A 153 18.13 -2.24 7.56
C ARG A 153 18.55 -3.56 8.17
N LEU A 154 18.62 -4.61 7.36
CA LEU A 154 19.01 -5.97 7.79
C LEU A 154 18.16 -6.50 8.96
N VAL A 155 16.88 -6.14 9.00
CA VAL A 155 15.92 -6.59 10.02
C VAL A 155 15.20 -7.84 9.52
N PRO A 156 15.12 -8.92 10.31
CA PRO A 156 14.32 -10.09 9.95
C PRO A 156 12.85 -9.73 9.73
N GLN A 157 12.20 -10.35 8.73
CA GLN A 157 10.80 -10.07 8.40
C GLN A 157 9.86 -10.18 9.61
N ARG A 158 10.02 -11.20 10.45
CA ARG A 158 9.21 -11.37 11.67
C ARG A 158 9.33 -10.19 12.63
N SER A 159 10.55 -9.68 12.80
CA SER A 159 10.81 -8.51 13.66
C SER A 159 10.25 -7.23 13.05
N PHE A 160 10.28 -7.08 11.73
CA PHE A 160 9.62 -5.97 11.03
C PHE A 160 8.10 -6.00 11.23
N VAL A 161 7.46 -7.16 11.01
CA VAL A 161 6.01 -7.32 11.19
C VAL A 161 5.59 -7.03 12.63
N ALA A 162 6.33 -7.54 13.62
CA ALA A 162 6.05 -7.28 15.03
C ALA A 162 6.16 -5.78 15.39
N GLN A 163 7.15 -5.07 14.83
CA GLN A 163 7.28 -3.63 15.03
C GLN A 163 6.17 -2.83 14.32
N MET A 164 5.74 -3.27 13.14
CA MET A 164 4.60 -2.66 12.42
C MET A 164 3.30 -2.81 13.21
N GLN A 165 3.04 -3.99 13.78
CA GLN A 165 1.86 -4.23 14.62
C GLN A 165 1.81 -3.34 15.87
N GLN A 166 2.98 -2.96 16.41
CA GLN A 166 3.07 -2.03 17.55
C GLN A 166 2.74 -0.58 17.20
N LEU A 167 2.71 -0.21 15.91
CA LEU A 167 2.35 1.15 15.48
C LEU A 167 0.86 1.45 15.63
N GLY A 168 0.03 0.40 15.74
CA GLY A 168 -1.42 0.49 15.78
C GLY A 168 -2.04 0.79 14.42
N ASP A 169 -3.32 1.16 14.45
CA ASP A 169 -4.08 1.42 13.23
C ASP A 169 -3.67 2.74 12.56
N GLY A 170 -3.43 2.69 11.25
CA GLY A 170 -3.01 3.86 10.50
C GLY A 170 -2.86 3.60 9.01
N LEU A 171 -2.67 4.69 8.26
CA LEU A 171 -2.27 4.62 6.86
C LEU A 171 -0.75 4.64 6.77
N TYR A 172 -0.14 3.51 6.45
CA TYR A 172 1.30 3.40 6.30
C TYR A 172 1.69 3.25 4.83
N ILE A 173 2.76 3.93 4.45
CA ILE A 173 3.40 3.79 3.14
C ILE A 173 4.74 3.09 3.36
N VAL A 174 4.95 1.99 2.66
CA VAL A 174 6.17 1.20 2.74
C VAL A 174 6.95 1.37 1.45
N GLY A 175 8.22 1.71 1.60
CA GLY A 175 9.19 1.82 0.51
C GLY A 175 10.21 0.68 0.57
N LEU A 176 10.50 0.10 -0.60
CA LEU A 176 11.61 -0.79 -0.87
C LEU A 176 12.48 -0.16 -1.98
N ASP A 177 13.58 -0.81 -2.38
CA ASP A 177 14.55 -0.25 -3.34
C ASP A 177 13.91 0.20 -4.67
N PHE A 178 12.96 -0.58 -5.19
CA PHE A 178 12.26 -0.29 -6.45
C PHE A 178 10.74 -0.36 -6.34
N HIS A 179 10.21 -0.42 -5.11
CA HIS A 179 8.78 -0.59 -4.88
C HIS A 179 8.28 0.38 -3.82
N VAL A 180 7.04 0.78 -3.95
CA VAL A 180 6.34 1.57 -2.94
C VAL A 180 4.88 1.17 -2.93
N GLY A 181 4.29 1.06 -1.74
CA GLY A 181 2.92 0.63 -1.59
C GLY A 181 2.38 0.99 -0.22
N PHE A 182 1.17 0.52 0.07
CA PHE A 182 0.57 0.64 1.38
C PHE A 182 0.82 -0.61 2.21
N CYS A 183 0.84 -0.44 3.53
CA CYS A 183 0.74 -1.53 4.48
C CYS A 183 -0.41 -1.20 5.43
N GLY A 184 -1.33 -2.14 5.57
CA GLY A 184 -2.50 -2.08 6.45
C GLY A 184 -2.79 -3.46 6.98
#